data_AF-A0A537AQH9-F1
#
_entry.id   AF-A0A537AQH9-F1
#
_cell.length_a   1.000
_cell.length_b   1.000
_cell.length_c   1.000
_cell.angle_alpha   90.00
_cell.angle_beta   90.00
_cell.angle_gamma   90.00
#
_symmetry.space_group_name_H-M   'P 1'
#
loop_
_entity.id
_entity.type
_entity.pdbx_description
1 polymer ?
#
loop_
_entity_poly.entity_id
_entity_poly.type
_entity_poly.pdbx_seq_one_letter_code
_entity_poly.pdbx_strand_id
1 'polypeptide(L)'
;MSDIGPQWQTLCEEHEAARDAYLRAFAAVNEKFSALGKGTSNANPTNAELTEFDKTRHAWQDVIRRVGEFVKRYTEGGQKLGWPAELGR
;
A
#
# COMPACT_ATOMS: atom_id res chain seq x y z
N MET A 1 -15.61 -9.04 -22.96
CA MET A 1 -14.54 -9.67 -22.17
C MET A 1 -14.04 -8.61 -21.20
N SER A 2 -14.02 -8.88 -19.90
CA SER A 2 -13.46 -7.91 -18.95
C SER A 2 -11.94 -7.84 -19.16
N ASP A 3 -11.42 -6.64 -19.33
CA ASP A 3 -9.99 -6.38 -19.45
C ASP A 3 -9.30 -6.55 -18.09
N ILE A 4 -9.00 -7.81 -17.74
CA ILE A 4 -8.35 -8.19 -16.48
C ILE A 4 -6.97 -7.54 -16.36
N GLY A 5 -6.21 -7.48 -17.47
CA GLY A 5 -4.86 -6.90 -17.52
C GLY A 5 -4.85 -5.43 -17.09
N PRO A 6 -5.58 -4.53 -17.77
CA PRO A 6 -5.70 -3.13 -17.37
C PRO A 6 -6.19 -2.93 -15.93
N GLN A 7 -7.19 -3.69 -15.48
CA GLN A 7 -7.68 -3.58 -14.09
C GLN A 7 -6.61 -3.99 -13.06
N TRP A 8 -5.84 -5.05 -13.37
CA TRP A 8 -4.73 -5.48 -12.53
C TRP A 8 -3.60 -4.46 -12.50
N GLN A 9 -3.25 -3.89 -13.65
CA GLN A 9 -2.24 -2.86 -13.74
C GLN A 9 -2.59 -1.63 -12.90
N THR A 10 -3.83 -1.13 -13.00
CA THR A 10 -4.29 -0.01 -12.17
C THR A 10 -4.19 -0.33 -10.67
N LEU A 11 -4.57 -1.53 -10.24
CA LEU A 11 -4.43 -1.94 -8.83
C LEU A 11 -2.96 -1.99 -8.38
N CYS A 12 -2.03 -2.40 -9.25
CA CYS A 12 -0.61 -2.40 -8.95
C CYS A 12 -0.06 -0.97 -8.80
N GLU A 13 -0.41 -0.07 -9.71
CA GLU A 13 -0.02 1.34 -9.68
C GLU A 13 -0.58 2.05 -8.43
N GLU A 14 -1.86 1.81 -8.10
CA GLU A 14 -2.47 2.33 -6.87
C GLU A 14 -1.79 1.79 -5.61
N HIS A 15 -1.41 0.51 -5.61
CA HIS A 15 -0.74 -0.11 -4.47
C HIS A 15 0.66 0.49 -4.27
N GLU A 16 1.43 0.66 -5.34
CA GLU A 16 2.74 1.29 -5.29
C GLU A 16 2.66 2.72 -4.76
N ALA A 17 1.76 3.53 -5.32
CA ALA A 17 1.57 4.92 -4.88
C ALA A 17 1.15 5.01 -3.40
N ALA A 18 0.21 4.17 -2.96
CA ALA A 18 -0.25 4.16 -1.57
C ALA A 18 0.84 3.68 -0.59
N ARG A 19 1.60 2.64 -0.97
CA ARG A 19 2.73 2.15 -0.19
C ARG A 19 3.80 3.24 -0.03
N ASP A 20 4.15 3.92 -1.10
CA ASP A 20 5.18 4.95 -1.08
C ASP A 20 4.74 6.16 -0.22
N ALA A 21 3.46 6.55 -0.28
CA ALA A 21 2.90 7.57 0.61
C ALA A 21 2.98 7.14 2.09
N TYR A 22 2.60 5.90 2.40
CA TYR A 22 2.72 5.33 3.75
C TYR A 22 4.16 5.33 4.24
N LEU A 23 5.12 4.87 3.42
CA LEU A 23 6.53 4.82 3.82
C LEU A 23 7.12 6.20 4.09
N ARG A 24 6.73 7.22 3.32
CA ARG A 24 7.16 8.61 3.55
C ARG A 24 6.61 9.14 4.89
N ALA A 25 5.32 8.95 5.16
CA ALA A 25 4.71 9.39 6.40
C ALA A 25 5.28 8.63 7.61
N PHE A 26 5.48 7.31 7.47
CA PHE A 26 6.12 6.48 8.49
C PHE A 26 7.55 6.94 8.79
N ALA A 27 8.36 7.23 7.76
CA ALA A 27 9.74 7.67 7.94
C ALA A 27 9.83 8.95 8.79
N ALA A 28 8.98 9.94 8.51
CA ALA A 28 8.94 11.20 9.27
C ALA A 28 8.59 10.98 10.76
N VAL A 29 7.58 10.14 11.03
CA VAL A 29 7.17 9.81 12.40
C VAL A 29 8.24 8.97 13.12
N ASN A 30 8.80 7.97 12.43
CA ASN A 30 9.80 7.07 12.97
C ASN A 30 11.13 7.76 13.27
N GLU A 31 11.54 8.75 12.46
CA GLU A 31 12.73 9.56 12.72
C GLU A 31 12.65 10.27 14.08
N LYS A 32 11.50 10.89 14.37
CA LYS A 32 11.27 11.59 15.64
C LYS A 32 11.24 10.63 16.83
N PHE A 33 10.52 9.53 16.72
CA PHE A 33 10.53 8.50 17.77
C PHE A 33 11.92 7.90 17.99
N SER A 34 12.68 7.69 16.93
CA SER A 34 14.06 7.21 17.02
C SER A 34 14.96 8.23 17.73
N ALA A 35 14.80 9.52 17.43
CA ALA A 35 15.56 10.59 18.08
C ALA A 35 15.23 10.72 19.58
N LEU A 36 13.95 10.54 19.95
CA LEU A 36 13.51 10.48 21.35
C LEU A 36 14.13 9.29 22.08
N GLY A 37 14.06 8.10 21.48
CA GLY A 37 14.62 6.87 22.07
C GLY A 37 16.15 6.92 22.25
N LYS A 38 16.85 7.69 21.39
CA LYS A 38 18.30 7.92 21.50
C LYS A 38 18.67 9.09 22.42
N GLY A 39 17.68 9.85 22.92
CA GLY A 39 17.92 11.07 23.70
C GLY A 39 18.57 12.21 22.93
N THR A 40 18.56 12.17 21.59
CA THR A 40 19.14 13.22 20.72
C THR A 40 18.15 14.35 20.41
N SER A 41 16.87 14.16 20.72
CA SER A 41 15.81 15.16 20.58
C SER A 41 14.72 14.92 21.62
N ASN A 42 14.03 16.00 21.99
CA ASN A 42 12.81 15.96 22.82
C ASN A 42 11.54 16.31 22.01
N ALA A 43 11.67 16.43 20.69
CA ALA A 43 10.56 16.80 19.82
C ALA A 43 9.72 15.57 19.45
N ASN A 44 8.45 15.57 19.86
CA ASN A 44 7.47 14.58 19.45
C ASN A 44 6.98 14.84 18.00
N PRO A 45 6.49 13.80 17.31
CA PRO A 45 5.63 13.99 16.15
C PRO A 45 4.46 14.90 16.49
N THR A 46 4.14 15.80 15.56
CA THR A 46 2.97 16.66 15.62
C THR A 46 1.71 15.86 15.34
N ASN A 47 0.56 16.36 15.79
CA ASN A 47 -0.73 15.75 15.46
C ASN A 47 -0.96 15.65 13.94
N ALA A 48 -0.45 16.60 13.17
CA ALA A 48 -0.54 16.58 11.71
C ALA A 48 0.25 15.40 11.10
N GLU A 49 1.47 15.14 11.59
CA GLU A 49 2.29 14.01 11.13
C GLU A 49 1.67 12.67 11.52
N LEU A 50 1.14 12.55 12.75
CA LEU A 50 0.44 11.34 13.19
C LEU A 50 -0.84 11.10 12.39
N THR A 51 -1.59 12.15 12.09
CA THR A 51 -2.81 12.07 11.27
C THR A 51 -2.50 11.66 9.84
N GLU A 52 -1.43 12.21 9.23
CA GLU A 52 -1.02 11.83 7.88
C GLU A 52 -0.51 10.38 7.82
N PHE A 53 0.22 9.94 8.84
CA PHE A 53 0.63 8.54 8.98
C PHE A 53 -0.58 7.59 9.06
N ASP A 54 -1.57 7.92 9.88
CA ASP A 54 -2.78 7.09 10.02
C ASP A 54 -3.60 7.06 8.72
N LYS A 55 -3.77 8.21 8.07
CA LYS A 55 -4.47 8.33 6.79
C LYS A 55 -3.80 7.52 5.69
N THR A 56 -2.48 7.63 5.54
CA THR A 56 -1.74 6.89 4.50
C THR A 56 -1.72 5.39 4.78
N ARG A 57 -1.67 4.98 6.06
CA ARG A 57 -1.84 3.58 6.46
C ARG A 57 -3.21 3.04 6.05
N HIS A 58 -4.29 3.76 6.35
CA HIS A 58 -5.64 3.35 5.96
C HIS A 58 -5.82 3.28 4.45
N ALA A 59 -5.28 4.24 3.70
CA ALA A 59 -5.31 4.22 2.24
C ALA A 59 -4.58 2.98 1.67
N TRP A 60 -3.40 2.66 2.20
CA TRP A 60 -2.66 1.48 1.75
C TRP A 60 -3.37 0.17 2.10
N GLN A 61 -3.95 0.06 3.30
CA GLN A 61 -4.77 -1.09 3.70
C GLN A 61 -6.00 -1.28 2.81
N ASP A 62 -6.66 -0.18 2.40
CA ASP A 62 -7.79 -0.26 1.47
C ASP A 62 -7.37 -0.81 0.10
N VAL A 63 -6.23 -0.37 -0.44
CA VAL A 63 -5.74 -0.91 -1.71
C VAL A 63 -5.40 -2.41 -1.57
N ILE A 64 -4.73 -2.82 -0.49
CA ILE A 64 -4.46 -4.25 -0.22
C ILE A 64 -5.75 -5.07 -0.19
N ARG A 65 -6.81 -4.55 0.45
CA ARG A 65 -8.12 -5.20 0.47
C ARG A 65 -8.68 -5.35 -0.95
N ARG A 66 -8.65 -4.29 -1.76
CA ARG A 66 -9.14 -4.32 -3.16
C ARG A 66 -8.33 -5.28 -4.04
N VAL A 67 -7.01 -5.33 -3.88
CA VAL A 67 -6.13 -6.32 -4.53
C VAL A 67 -6.52 -7.74 -4.13
N GLY A 68 -6.73 -7.99 -2.83
CA GLY A 68 -7.16 -9.29 -2.33
C GLY A 68 -8.53 -9.73 -2.89
N GLU A 69 -9.50 -8.83 -2.93
CA GLU A 69 -10.82 -9.07 -3.53
C GLU A 69 -10.72 -9.37 -5.03
N PHE A 70 -9.87 -8.64 -5.75
CA PHE A 70 -9.59 -8.90 -7.16
C PHE A 70 -9.02 -10.30 -7.36
N VAL A 71 -7.95 -10.65 -6.65
CA VAL A 71 -7.34 -11.98 -6.74
C VAL A 71 -8.36 -13.07 -6.41
N LYS A 72 -9.13 -12.91 -5.33
CA LYS A 72 -10.16 -13.87 -4.92
C LYS A 72 -11.21 -14.07 -6.01
N ARG A 73 -11.72 -12.99 -6.59
CA ARG A 73 -12.72 -13.04 -7.67
C ARG A 73 -12.24 -13.84 -8.88
N TYR A 74 -10.96 -13.72 -9.25
CA TYR A 74 -10.42 -14.37 -10.45
C TYR A 74 -9.74 -15.73 -10.17
N THR A 75 -9.48 -16.08 -8.91
CA THR A 75 -8.95 -17.40 -8.51
C THR A 75 -10.05 -18.37 -8.09
N GLU A 76 -11.10 -17.91 -7.40
CA GLU A 76 -12.20 -18.76 -6.90
C GLU A 76 -13.43 -18.75 -7.81
N GLY A 77 -13.59 -17.72 -8.66
CA GLY A 77 -14.78 -17.51 -9.52
C GLY A 77 -14.85 -18.34 -10.81
N GLY A 78 -14.03 -19.37 -10.99
CA GLY A 78 -14.12 -20.31 -12.12
C GLY A 78 -13.61 -19.80 -13.48
N GLN A 79 -13.17 -18.55 -13.58
CA GLN A 79 -12.46 -18.06 -14.77
C GLN A 79 -10.97 -18.38 -14.64
N LYS A 80 -10.62 -19.66 -14.86
CA LYS A 80 -9.23 -20.16 -14.92
C LYS A 80 -8.38 -19.13 -15.67
N LEU A 81 -7.44 -18.51 -14.96
CA LEU A 81 -6.45 -17.61 -15.56
C LEU A 81 -5.81 -18.34 -16.74
N GLY A 82 -6.12 -17.91 -17.95
CA GLY A 82 -5.17 -17.98 -19.06
C GLY A 82 -4.04 -17.02 -18.69
N TRP A 83 -3.19 -17.46 -17.76
CA TRP A 83 -2.02 -16.72 -17.32
C TRP A 83 -1.22 -16.38 -18.56
N PRO A 84 -1.00 -15.09 -18.91
CA PRO A 84 -0.12 -14.76 -20.02
C PRO A 84 1.27 -15.29 -19.68
N ALA A 85 1.81 -16.18 -20.52
CA ALA A 85 3.14 -16.77 -20.36
C ALA A 85 4.28 -15.72 -20.26
N GLU A 86 3.96 -14.46 -20.52
CA GLU A 86 4.83 -13.29 -20.57
C GLU A 86 5.25 -12.77 -19.18
N LEU A 87 4.49 -13.07 -18.11
CA LEU A 87 4.76 -12.56 -16.75
C LEU A 87 5.45 -13.57 -15.82
N GLY A 88 5.91 -14.70 -16.37
CA GLY A 88 6.52 -15.81 -15.62
C GLY A 88 7.96 -16.10 -16.01
N ARG A 89 8.76 -15.09 -16.36
CA ARG A 89 10.21 -15.21 -16.50
C ARG A 89 10.95 -14.22 -15.62
#